data_AF-A0A0S1XEH7-F1
#
_entry.id   AF-A0A0S1XEH7-F1
#
_cell.length_a   1.000
_cell.length_b   1.000
_cell.length_c   1.000
_cell.angle_alpha   90.00
_cell.angle_beta   90.00
_cell.angle_gamma   90.00
#
_symmetry.space_group_name_H-M   'P 1'
#
loop_
_entity.id
_entity.type
_entity.pdbx_description
1 polymer ?
#
loop_
_entity_poly.entity_id
_entity_poly.type
_entity_poly.pdbx_seq_one_letter_code
_entity_poly.pdbx_strand_id
1 'polypeptide(L)'
;MKMRIVFDKEYKIESGKYCIKIREISFDEELKKVLEGRDPGIRLNNQKEIKLSELKELNFEFPSREQAERGMSEIKGAIIESISALIARFKEAQQFNGSVVHEIDFNQL
;
A
#
# COMPACT_ATOMS: atom_id res chain seq x y z
N MET A 1 8.46 -10.01 3.88
CA MET A 1 7.55 -8.92 3.46
C MET A 1 7.47 -7.83 4.52
N LYS A 2 8.18 -6.71 4.29
CA LYS A 2 8.27 -5.53 5.15
C LYS A 2 8.14 -4.26 4.31
N MET A 3 7.43 -3.27 4.85
CA MET A 3 7.29 -1.93 4.27
C MET A 3 7.66 -0.87 5.30
N ARG A 4 8.35 0.19 4.87
CA ARG A 4 8.66 1.38 5.66
C ARG A 4 8.07 2.61 4.96
N ILE A 5 7.32 3.41 5.72
CA ILE A 5 6.81 4.70 5.26
C ILE A 5 7.41 5.79 6.16
N VAL A 6 7.97 6.82 5.55
CA VAL A 6 8.53 7.98 6.23
C VAL A 6 7.66 9.20 5.93
N PHE A 7 7.11 9.80 6.97
CA PHE A 7 6.30 11.01 6.89
C PHE A 7 7.08 12.21 7.37
N ASP A 8 7.00 13.30 6.62
CA ASP A 8 7.36 14.63 7.07
C ASP A 8 6.14 15.33 7.64
N LYS A 9 6.34 16.01 8.77
CA LYS A 9 5.32 16.82 9.44
C LYS A 9 5.82 18.24 9.52
N GLU A 10 5.01 19.19 9.08
CA GLU A 10 5.32 20.61 9.12
C GLU A 10 4.12 21.38 9.64
N TYR A 11 4.35 22.46 10.37
CA TYR A 11 3.32 23.43 10.71
C TYR A 11 3.52 24.69 9.87
N LYS A 12 2.57 24.98 8.98
CA LYS A 12 2.59 26.18 8.14
C LYS A 12 2.03 27.34 8.94
N ILE A 13 2.91 28.23 9.39
CA ILE A 13 2.55 29.40 10.20
C ILE A 13 1.57 30.32 9.45
N GLU A 14 1.78 30.53 8.15
CA GLU A 14 0.97 31.44 7.32
C GLU A 14 -0.49 31.00 7.17
N SER A 15 -0.75 29.69 7.14
CA SER A 15 -2.10 29.14 6.98
C SER A 15 -2.69 28.58 8.28
N GLY A 16 -1.89 28.50 9.34
CA GLY A 16 -2.26 27.87 10.61
C GLY A 16 -2.51 26.36 10.51
N LYS A 17 -2.05 25.70 9.45
CA LYS A 17 -2.34 24.28 9.16
C LYS A 17 -1.15 23.36 9.44
N TYR A 18 -1.47 22.12 9.81
CA TYR A 18 -0.53 21.02 9.91
C TYR A 18 -0.46 20.29 8.57
N CYS A 19 0.72 20.21 7.99
CA CYS A 19 0.96 19.55 6.71
C CYS A 19 1.72 18.25 6.92
N ILE A 20 1.30 17.22 6.19
CA ILE A 20 1.95 15.92 6.15
C ILE A 20 2.30 15.60 4.71
N LYS A 21 3.52 15.12 4.51
CA LYS A 21 4.00 14.62 3.23
C LYS A 21 4.64 13.25 3.41
N ILE A 22 4.46 12.36 2.44
CA ILE A 22 5.22 11.11 2.41
C ILE A 22 6.57 11.41 1.76
N ARG A 23 7.64 11.35 2.56
CA ARG A 23 9.01 11.49 2.07
C ARG A 23 9.46 10.25 1.31
N GLU A 24 9.23 9.08 1.91
CA GLU A 24 9.76 7.82 1.40
C GLU A 24 8.79 6.68 1.68
N ILE A 25 8.68 5.78 0.70
CA ILE A 25 8.04 4.48 0.84
C ILE A 25 9.06 3.47 0.32
N SER A 26 9.45 2.53 1.19
CA SER A 26 10.47 1.53 0.92
C SER A 26 9.94 0.13 1.20
N PHE A 27 10.26 -0.80 0.31
CA PHE A 27 9.80 -2.18 0.31
C PHE A 27 10.99 -3.13 0.42
N ASP A 28 10.85 -4.22 1.17
CA ASP A 28 11.81 -5.33 1.10
C ASP A 28 11.75 -6.07 -0.24
N GLU A 29 12.75 -6.90 -0.51
CA GLU A 29 12.90 -7.57 -1.82
C GLU A 29 11.68 -8.44 -2.18
N GLU A 30 11.07 -9.12 -1.22
CA GLU A 30 9.87 -9.92 -1.45
C GLU A 30 8.68 -9.06 -1.90
N LEU A 31 8.42 -7.94 -1.23
CA LEU A 31 7.36 -7.02 -1.64
C LEU A 31 7.65 -6.35 -2.98
N LYS A 32 8.92 -6.03 -3.27
CA LYS A 32 9.29 -5.47 -4.58
C LYS A 32 8.91 -6.39 -5.73
N LYS A 33 9.10 -7.71 -5.59
CA LYS A 33 8.69 -8.69 -6.61
C LYS A 33 7.18 -8.72 -6.82
N VAL A 34 6.39 -8.61 -5.74
CA VAL A 34 4.92 -8.56 -5.85
C VAL A 34 4.44 -7.28 -6.54
N LEU A 35 5.14 -6.16 -6.30
CA LEU A 35 4.83 -4.86 -6.87
C LEU A 35 5.54 -4.60 -8.21
N GLU A 36 6.33 -5.54 -8.72
CA GLU A 36 7.13 -5.35 -9.92
C GLU A 36 6.21 -5.09 -11.14
N GLY A 37 6.39 -3.93 -11.78
CA GLY A 37 5.53 -3.48 -12.88
C GLY A 37 4.11 -3.08 -12.48
N ARG A 38 3.79 -2.97 -11.18
CA ARG A 38 2.46 -2.59 -10.66
C ARG A 38 2.55 -1.30 -9.85
N ASP A 39 1.60 -0.40 -10.09
CA ASP A 39 1.43 0.82 -9.30
C ASP A 39 0.04 0.81 -8.65
N PRO A 40 -0.08 0.26 -7.43
CA PRO A 40 -1.38 0.10 -6.77
C PRO A 40 -2.08 1.43 -6.57
N GLY A 41 -3.37 1.45 -6.84
CA GLY A 41 -4.25 2.51 -6.40
C GLY A 41 -4.49 2.43 -4.89
N ILE A 42 -4.31 3.56 -4.23
CA ILE A 42 -4.55 3.77 -2.81
C ILE A 42 -5.82 4.60 -2.66
N ARG A 43 -6.78 4.06 -1.93
CA ARG A 43 -8.05 4.73 -1.69
C ARG A 43 -8.05 5.37 -0.31
N LEU A 44 -8.00 6.69 -0.28
CA LEU A 44 -8.19 7.48 0.94
C LEU A 44 -9.68 7.85 1.05
N ASN A 45 -10.23 7.89 2.28
CA ASN A 45 -11.67 8.06 2.57
C ASN A 45 -12.36 9.09 1.65
N ASN A 46 -13.35 8.64 0.87
CA ASN A 46 -14.15 9.44 -0.10
C ASN A 46 -13.36 10.22 -1.18
N GLN A 47 -12.07 9.95 -1.34
CA GLN A 47 -11.25 10.54 -2.39
C GLN A 47 -11.15 9.62 -3.60
N LYS A 48 -10.74 10.19 -4.73
CA LYS A 48 -10.37 9.41 -5.91
C LYS A 48 -9.23 8.46 -5.55
N GLU A 49 -9.17 7.33 -6.24
CA GLU A 49 -8.04 6.42 -6.16
C GLU A 49 -6.76 7.14 -6.62
N ILE A 50 -5.75 7.16 -5.76
CA ILE A 50 -4.46 7.83 -5.98
C ILE A 50 -3.40 6.76 -6.12
N LYS A 51 -2.56 6.80 -7.14
CA LYS A 51 -1.51 5.79 -7.28
C LYS A 51 -0.47 5.89 -6.16
N LEU A 52 0.12 4.76 -5.81
CA LEU A 52 1.18 4.70 -4.80
C LEU A 52 2.37 5.61 -5.17
N SER A 53 2.70 5.73 -6.46
CA SER A 53 3.71 6.67 -6.96
C SER A 53 3.35 8.14 -6.72
N GLU A 54 2.08 8.52 -6.90
CA GLU A 54 1.56 9.88 -6.75
C GLU A 54 1.47 10.33 -5.28
N LEU A 55 1.35 9.40 -4.34
CA LEU A 55 1.27 9.72 -2.90
C LEU A 55 2.45 10.53 -2.37
N LYS A 56 3.64 10.42 -3.00
CA LYS A 56 4.83 11.20 -2.60
C LYS A 56 4.76 12.67 -3.05
N GLU A 57 3.90 12.98 -4.01
CA GLU A 57 3.74 14.32 -4.58
C GLU A 57 2.67 15.13 -3.84
N LEU A 58 1.83 14.45 -3.05
CA LEU A 58 0.72 15.07 -2.33
C LEU A 58 1.15 15.67 -0.99
N ASN A 59 0.53 16.80 -0.67
CA ASN A 59 0.58 17.43 0.65
C ASN A 59 -0.81 17.32 1.27
N PHE A 60 -0.88 16.70 2.45
CA PHE A 60 -2.12 16.56 3.20
C PHE A 60 -2.17 17.65 4.28
N GLU A 61 -3.14 18.55 4.18
CA GLU A 61 -3.30 19.65 5.13
C GLU A 61 -4.42 19.38 6.12
N PHE A 62 -4.16 19.62 7.39
CA PHE A 62 -5.09 19.39 8.49
C PHE A 62 -5.18 20.62 9.40
N PRO A 63 -6.37 20.90 9.97
CA PRO A 63 -6.58 22.06 10.84
C PRO A 63 -5.97 21.89 12.24
N SER A 64 -5.62 20.66 12.65
CA SER A 64 -5.01 20.41 13.96
C SER A 64 -3.98 19.28 13.92
N ARG A 65 -3.07 19.26 14.90
CA ARG A 65 -2.08 18.19 15.09
C ARG A 65 -2.75 16.82 15.23
N GLU A 66 -3.84 16.74 15.97
CA GLU A 66 -4.53 15.47 16.21
C GLU A 66 -5.16 14.94 14.92
N GLN A 67 -5.76 15.81 14.10
CA GLN A 67 -6.27 15.41 12.78
C GLN A 67 -5.14 15.00 11.84
N ALA A 68 -4.00 15.68 11.89
CA ALA A 68 -2.80 15.27 11.14
C ALA A 68 -2.35 13.85 11.56
N GLU A 69 -2.26 13.57 12.85
CA GLU A 69 -1.91 12.23 13.36
C GLU A 69 -2.91 11.14 12.93
N ARG A 70 -4.20 11.44 12.95
CA ARG A 70 -5.22 10.53 12.40
C ARG A 70 -5.06 10.34 10.89
N GLY A 71 -4.85 11.40 10.13
CA GLY A 71 -4.63 11.34 8.68
C GLY A 71 -3.42 10.49 8.31
N MET A 72 -2.31 10.54 9.06
CA MET A 72 -1.19 9.62 8.87
C MET A 72 -1.58 8.16 9.08
N SER A 73 -2.37 7.89 10.12
CA SER A 73 -2.86 6.54 10.41
C SER A 73 -3.77 6.03 9.29
N GLU A 74 -4.65 6.88 8.77
CA GLU A 74 -5.52 6.57 7.64
C GLU A 74 -4.72 6.29 6.36
N ILE A 75 -3.77 7.15 6.02
CA ILE A 75 -2.90 6.97 4.85
C ILE A 75 -2.12 5.65 4.97
N LYS A 76 -1.54 5.39 6.15
CA LYS A 76 -0.85 4.13 6.43
C LYS A 76 -1.79 2.94 6.26
N GLY A 77 -3.01 3.01 6.81
CA GLY A 77 -4.02 1.96 6.71
C GLY A 77 -4.39 1.64 5.26
N ALA A 78 -4.68 2.68 4.48
CA ALA A 78 -5.02 2.54 3.07
C ALA A 78 -3.90 1.90 2.24
N ILE A 79 -2.64 2.29 2.48
CA ILE A 79 -1.49 1.67 1.80
C ILE A 79 -1.39 0.19 2.16
N ILE A 80 -1.54 -0.16 3.44
CA ILE A 80 -1.49 -1.55 3.91
C ILE A 80 -2.60 -2.38 3.28
N GLU A 81 -3.82 -1.85 3.21
CA GLU A 81 -4.98 -2.54 2.64
C GLU A 81 -4.77 -2.83 1.15
N SER A 82 -4.43 -1.82 0.35
CA SER A 82 -4.18 -1.98 -1.09
C SER A 82 -3.05 -2.98 -1.37
N ILE A 83 -1.95 -2.92 -0.62
CA ILE A 83 -0.83 -3.85 -0.78
C ILE A 83 -1.22 -5.27 -0.35
N SER A 84 -1.98 -5.42 0.74
CA SER A 84 -2.44 -6.74 1.21
C SER A 84 -3.34 -7.42 0.18
N ALA A 85 -4.23 -6.66 -0.47
CA ALA A 85 -5.07 -7.17 -1.55
C ALA A 85 -4.23 -7.65 -2.76
N LEU A 86 -3.15 -6.92 -3.10
CA LEU A 86 -2.23 -7.35 -4.15
C LEU A 86 -1.45 -8.61 -3.77
N ILE A 87 -0.99 -8.72 -2.52
CA ILE A 87 -0.29 -9.92 -2.03
C ILE A 87 -1.23 -11.13 -2.11
N ALA A 88 -2.49 -10.99 -1.69
CA ALA A 88 -3.47 -12.07 -1.77
C ALA A 88 -3.62 -12.59 -3.21
N ARG A 89 -3.87 -11.68 -4.16
CA ARG A 89 -3.97 -12.03 -5.59
C ARG A 89 -2.70 -12.66 -6.15
N PHE A 90 -1.54 -12.18 -5.70
CA PHE A 90 -0.25 -12.74 -6.11
C PHE A 90 -0.07 -14.17 -5.60
N LYS A 91 -0.41 -14.44 -4.33
CA LYS A 91 -0.39 -15.78 -3.76
C LYS A 91 -1.37 -16.73 -4.43
N GLU A 92 -2.58 -16.26 -4.74
CA GLU A 92 -3.58 -17.03 -5.49
C GLU A 92 -3.05 -17.40 -6.88
N ALA A 93 -2.46 -16.44 -7.61
CA ALA A 93 -1.87 -16.70 -8.93
C ALA A 93 -0.69 -17.68 -8.86
N GLN A 94 0.14 -17.61 -7.81
CA GLN A 94 1.21 -18.58 -7.59
C GLN A 94 0.69 -19.98 -7.26
N GLN A 95 -0.37 -20.10 -6.46
CA GLN A 95 -1.02 -21.39 -6.18
C GLN A 95 -1.66 -21.99 -7.44
N PHE A 96 -2.25 -21.15 -8.29
CA PHE A 96 -2.86 -21.60 -9.55
C PHE A 96 -1.81 -22.01 -10.61
N ASN A 97 -0.63 -21.40 -10.60
CA ASN A 97 0.49 -21.73 -11.49
C ASN A 97 1.36 -22.90 -10.98
N GLY A 98 1.01 -23.53 -9.85
CA GLY A 98 1.64 -24.77 -9.41
C GLY A 98 1.16 -25.96 -10.24
N SER A 99 2.07 -26.75 -10.81
CA SER A 99 1.71 -27.96 -11.57
C SER A 99 0.92 -28.93 -10.69
N VAL A 100 -0.32 -29.23 -11.06
CA VAL A 100 -1.11 -30.31 -10.47
C VAL A 100 -0.69 -31.62 -11.14
N VAL A 101 0.03 -32.48 -10.42
CA VAL A 101 0.31 -33.85 -10.87
C VAL A 101 -0.85 -34.72 -10.40
N HIS A 102 -1.66 -35.20 -11.34
CA HIS A 102 -2.60 -36.29 -11.10
C HIS A 102 -1.91 -37.61 -11.46
N GLU A 103 -1.53 -38.40 -10.46
CA GLU A 103 -1.28 -39.82 -10.67
C GLU A 103 -2.62 -40.56 -10.57
N ILE A 104 -3.01 -41.24 -11.66
CA ILE A 104 -4.16 -42.13 -11.71
C ILE A 104 -3.62 -43.56 -11.70
N ASP A 105 -3.85 -44.29 -10.62
CA ASP A 105 -3.56 -45.73 -10.53
C ASP A 105 -4.76 -46.53 -11.07
N PHE A 106 -4.55 -47.24 -12.17
CA PHE A 106 -5.58 -48.06 -12.83
C PHE A 106 -5.69 -49.48 -12.25
N ASN A 107 -4.87 -49.87 -11.27
CA ASN A 107 -4.96 -51.18 -10.64
C ASN A 107 -6.07 -51.29 -9.57
N GLN A 108 -6.82 -50.20 -9.34
CA GLN A 108 -8.01 -50.19 -8.48
C GLN A 108 -9.33 -50.03 -9.26
N LEU A 109 -9.33 -50.30 -10.57
CA LEU A 109 -10.54 -50.39 -11.40
C LEU A 109 -11.02 -51.84 -11.57
#